data_AF-A0A565CQW6-F1
#
_entry.id   AF-A0A565CQW6-F1
#
_cell.length_a   1.000
_cell.length_b   1.000
_cell.length_c   1.000
_cell.angle_alpha   90.00
_cell.angle_beta   90.00
_cell.angle_gamma   90.00
#
_symmetry.space_group_name_H-M   'P 1'
#
loop_
_entity.id
_entity.type
_entity.pdbx_description
1 polymer ?
#
loop_
_entity_poly.entity_id
_entity_poly.type
_entity_poly.pdbx_seq_one_letter_code
_entity_poly.pdbx_strand_id
1 'polypeptide(L)'
;MIIGRVEPRAYYISSKIAKQNQQKKAAMNLARAKIITPKGKGYNLFEPVDKQKVKHMDVAINLLRLRYSNHPEWFMSEKICFVDIILFTMWTIKYEEFVAFPANPDGYGKLLPAGALDYQKGLEPAYCRSNKLWGMEVDDMYNPLHIKGNQWVALWISLSKRHIVVWDSILSYAKDEEIDVAVEPIAVIMPALIHDTCLAEERHKYSYDRYTHERIKGGVP
;
A
#
# COMPACT_ATOMS: atom_id res chain seq x y z
N MET A 1 21.58 -38.78 42.98
CA MET A 1 21.44 -37.31 43.05
C MET A 1 20.16 -36.94 42.31
N ILE A 2 19.07 -36.63 43.04
CA ILE A 2 17.75 -36.36 42.47
C ILE A 2 17.73 -34.90 41.97
N ILE A 3 17.49 -34.70 40.67
CA ILE A 3 17.34 -33.38 40.08
C ILE A 3 15.91 -32.91 40.37
N GLY A 4 15.75 -32.01 41.35
CA GLY A 4 14.46 -31.48 41.74
C GLY A 4 13.81 -30.67 40.63
N ARG A 5 12.53 -30.94 40.34
CA ARG A 5 11.67 -30.12 39.48
C ARG A 5 11.56 -28.73 40.10
N VAL A 6 12.10 -27.70 39.45
CA VAL A 6 11.92 -26.31 39.87
C VAL A 6 10.53 -25.86 39.42
N GLU A 7 9.58 -25.75 40.36
CA GLU A 7 8.28 -25.15 40.06
C GLU A 7 8.46 -23.65 39.75
N PRO A 8 7.80 -23.10 38.70
CA PRO A 8 7.93 -21.70 38.38
C PRO A 8 7.41 -20.83 39.53
N ARG A 9 8.25 -19.90 40.03
CA ARG A 9 7.86 -18.95 41.08
C ARG A 9 6.53 -18.27 40.72
N ALA A 10 5.57 -18.26 41.64
CA ALA A 10 4.22 -17.71 41.47
C ALA A 10 4.18 -16.29 40.87
N TYR A 11 5.20 -15.47 41.12
CA TYR A 11 5.38 -14.14 40.54
C TYR A 11 5.53 -14.15 39.00
N TYR A 12 6.22 -15.15 38.45
CA TYR A 12 6.43 -15.30 37.01
C TYR A 12 5.14 -15.75 36.29
N ILE A 13 4.33 -16.59 36.94
CA ILE A 13 3.02 -17.00 36.43
C ILE A 13 2.03 -15.82 36.48
N SER A 14 2.01 -15.09 37.60
CA SER A 14 1.16 -13.90 37.79
C SER A 14 1.44 -12.82 36.73
N SER A 15 2.72 -12.53 36.45
CA SER A 15 3.10 -11.54 35.43
C SER A 15 2.77 -11.96 34.00
N LYS A 16 2.87 -13.26 33.66
CA LYS A 16 2.42 -13.79 32.36
C LYS A 16 0.91 -13.71 32.19
N ILE A 17 0.14 -14.06 33.23
CA ILE A 17 -1.32 -13.96 33.24
C ILE A 17 -1.75 -12.48 33.12
N ALA A 18 -1.06 -11.56 33.81
CA ALA A 18 -1.32 -10.13 33.71
C ALA A 18 -1.09 -9.60 32.28
N LYS A 19 0.02 -9.97 31.63
CA LYS A 19 0.30 -9.61 30.23
C LYS A 19 -0.74 -10.19 29.26
N GLN A 20 -1.16 -11.44 29.47
CA GLN A 20 -2.15 -12.10 28.62
C GLN A 20 -3.55 -11.47 28.78
N ASN A 21 -3.91 -11.07 30.01
CA ASN A 21 -5.15 -10.35 30.28
C ASN A 21 -5.14 -8.92 29.73
N GLN A 22 -3.99 -8.25 29.74
CA GLN A 22 -3.82 -6.94 29.11
C GLN A 22 -3.94 -7.01 27.58
N GLN A 23 -3.35 -8.04 26.95
CA GLN A 23 -3.50 -8.31 25.52
C GLN A 23 -4.95 -8.66 25.15
N LYS A 24 -5.64 -9.48 25.95
CA LYS A 24 -7.08 -9.77 25.74
C LYS A 24 -7.96 -8.53 25.88
N LYS A 25 -7.67 -7.64 26.85
CA LYS A 25 -8.36 -6.36 27.00
C LYS A 25 -8.09 -5.43 25.82
N ALA A 26 -6.85 -5.37 25.32
CA ALA A 26 -6.50 -4.59 24.14
C ALA A 26 -7.23 -5.10 22.87
N ALA A 27 -7.26 -6.41 22.66
CA ALA A 27 -7.98 -7.05 21.54
C ALA A 27 -9.50 -6.82 21.65
N MET A 28 -10.07 -6.89 22.85
CA MET A 28 -11.49 -6.64 23.09
C MET A 28 -11.86 -5.15 22.94
N ASN A 29 -10.93 -4.23 23.22
CA ASN A 29 -11.09 -2.80 22.97
C ASN A 29 -10.98 -2.48 21.46
N LEU A 30 -10.11 -3.18 20.73
CA LEU A 30 -10.02 -3.09 19.27
C LEU A 30 -11.30 -3.59 18.59
N ALA A 31 -11.88 -4.68 19.11
CA ALA A 31 -13.16 -5.23 18.64
C ALA A 31 -14.38 -4.36 19.03
N ARG A 32 -14.24 -3.49 20.05
CA ARG A 32 -15.27 -2.53 20.48
C ARG A 32 -15.10 -1.14 19.89
N ALA A 33 -13.98 -0.84 19.24
CA ALA A 33 -13.83 0.34 18.44
C ALA A 33 -14.80 0.20 17.26
N LYS A 34 -16.02 0.74 17.42
CA LYS A 34 -16.89 1.01 16.29
C LYS A 34 -16.04 1.82 15.32
N ILE A 35 -15.76 1.24 14.16
CA ILE A 35 -15.20 1.97 13.03
C ILE A 35 -16.21 3.10 12.77
N ILE A 36 -15.90 4.29 13.27
CA ILE A 36 -16.64 5.49 12.91
C ILE A 36 -16.13 5.82 11.52
N THR A 37 -16.73 5.20 10.51
CA THR A 37 -16.64 5.71 9.14
C THR A 37 -17.23 7.12 9.20
N PRO A 38 -16.47 8.18 8.88
CA PRO A 38 -17.02 9.51 8.87
C PRO A 38 -18.25 9.51 7.95
N LYS A 39 -19.42 9.86 8.49
CA LYS A 39 -20.59 10.23 7.67
C LYS A 39 -20.35 11.61 7.05
N GLY A 40 -19.32 11.72 6.22
CA GLY A 40 -19.26 12.74 5.18
C GLY A 40 -20.09 12.27 3.99
N LYS A 41 -20.51 13.19 3.10
CA LYS A 41 -21.14 12.81 1.82
C LYS A 41 -20.28 11.71 1.18
N GLY A 42 -20.85 10.53 0.95
CA GLY A 42 -20.11 9.41 0.38
C GLY A 42 -19.54 9.83 -0.97
N TYR A 43 -18.21 9.96 -1.06
CA TYR A 43 -17.54 10.19 -2.33
C TYR A 43 -17.73 8.93 -3.17
N ASN A 44 -18.33 9.08 -4.34
CA ASN A 44 -18.40 8.01 -5.31
C ASN A 44 -17.01 7.87 -5.93
N LEU A 45 -16.25 6.84 -5.51
CA LEU A 45 -14.94 6.49 -6.10
C LEU A 45 -15.01 6.36 -7.65
N PHE A 46 -16.21 6.14 -8.17
CA PHE A 46 -16.53 5.93 -9.57
C PHE A 46 -17.21 7.16 -10.21
N GLU A 47 -16.96 8.38 -9.76
CA GLU A 47 -17.39 9.60 -10.49
C GLU A 47 -16.16 10.48 -10.75
N PRO A 48 -15.88 10.87 -12.01
CA PRO A 48 -16.70 10.73 -13.23
C PRO A 48 -16.49 9.41 -13.99
N VAL A 49 -15.78 8.44 -13.41
CA VAL A 49 -15.38 7.21 -14.12
C VAL A 49 -16.57 6.28 -14.37
N ASP A 50 -16.71 5.75 -15.58
CA ASP A 50 -17.70 4.70 -15.83
C ASP A 50 -17.47 3.51 -14.89
N LYS A 51 -18.47 3.25 -14.00
CA LYS A 51 -18.50 2.15 -13.04
C LYS A 51 -18.19 0.80 -13.69
N GLN A 52 -18.61 0.62 -14.95
CA GLN A 52 -18.37 -0.61 -15.69
C GLN A 52 -16.90 -0.76 -16.10
N LYS A 53 -16.26 0.33 -16.56
CA LYS A 53 -14.82 0.32 -16.90
C LYS A 53 -13.95 0.01 -15.69
N VAL A 54 -14.30 0.58 -14.55
CA VAL A 54 -13.62 0.28 -13.29
C VAL A 54 -13.76 -1.20 -12.91
N LYS A 55 -14.97 -1.77 -12.99
CA LYS A 55 -15.17 -3.21 -12.73
C LYS A 55 -14.33 -4.08 -13.66
N HIS A 56 -14.22 -3.71 -14.94
CA HIS A 56 -13.40 -4.47 -15.88
C HIS A 56 -11.90 -4.43 -15.51
N MET A 57 -11.38 -3.27 -15.14
CA MET A 57 -9.99 -3.16 -14.68
C MET A 57 -9.76 -3.92 -13.37
N ASP A 58 -10.72 -3.88 -12.44
CA ASP A 58 -10.62 -4.64 -11.18
C ASP A 58 -10.66 -6.16 -11.42
N VAL A 59 -11.51 -6.64 -12.33
CA VAL A 59 -11.52 -8.05 -12.73
C VAL A 59 -10.19 -8.44 -13.39
N ALA A 60 -9.64 -7.60 -14.27
CA ALA A 60 -8.37 -7.88 -14.94
C ALA A 60 -7.20 -7.98 -13.94
N ILE A 61 -7.11 -7.06 -12.98
CA ILE A 61 -6.06 -7.10 -11.95
C ILE A 61 -6.27 -8.28 -10.99
N ASN A 62 -7.52 -8.63 -10.67
CA ASN A 62 -7.84 -9.83 -9.87
C ASN A 62 -7.43 -11.13 -10.57
N LEU A 63 -7.60 -11.22 -11.90
CA LEU A 63 -7.11 -12.36 -12.67
C LEU A 63 -5.58 -12.48 -12.61
N LEU A 64 -4.86 -11.36 -12.67
CA LEU A 64 -3.39 -11.36 -12.52
C LEU A 64 -2.97 -11.78 -11.11
N ARG A 65 -3.66 -11.31 -10.07
CA ARG A 65 -3.44 -11.76 -8.69
C ARG A 65 -3.66 -13.25 -8.52
N LEU A 66 -4.77 -13.78 -9.04
CA LEU A 66 -5.10 -15.19 -8.95
C LEU A 66 -4.07 -16.07 -9.66
N ARG A 67 -3.61 -15.64 -10.84
CA ARG A 67 -2.54 -16.33 -11.57
C ARG A 67 -1.26 -16.32 -10.77
N TYR A 68 -0.88 -15.17 -10.21
CA TYR A 68 0.34 -15.05 -9.41
C TYR A 68 0.27 -15.83 -8.09
N SER A 69 -0.90 -15.90 -7.44
CA SER A 69 -1.07 -16.68 -6.21
C SER A 69 -0.97 -18.19 -6.47
N ASN A 70 -1.39 -18.65 -7.65
CA ASN A 70 -1.37 -20.07 -8.00
C ASN A 70 -0.06 -20.49 -8.69
N HIS A 71 0.50 -19.60 -9.51
CA HIS A 71 1.63 -19.84 -10.40
C HIS A 71 2.62 -18.66 -10.38
N PRO A 72 3.30 -18.38 -9.25
CA PRO A 72 4.30 -17.32 -9.18
C PRO A 72 5.45 -17.52 -10.19
N GLU A 73 5.74 -18.76 -10.58
CA GLU A 73 6.77 -19.14 -11.55
C GLU A 73 6.48 -18.66 -12.99
N TRP A 74 5.24 -18.26 -13.30
CA TRP A 74 4.90 -17.67 -14.60
C TRP A 74 5.30 -16.19 -14.71
N PHE A 75 5.72 -15.59 -13.59
CA PHE A 75 6.09 -14.20 -13.52
C PHE A 75 7.60 -14.07 -13.40
N MET A 76 8.12 -12.93 -13.82
CA MET A 76 9.56 -12.65 -13.82
C MET A 76 10.17 -12.57 -12.41
N SER A 77 9.34 -12.45 -11.37
CA SER A 77 9.76 -12.31 -9.98
C SER A 77 8.68 -12.77 -9.01
N GLU A 78 9.10 -13.41 -7.92
CA GLU A 78 8.25 -13.79 -6.78
C GLU A 78 8.06 -12.68 -5.75
N LYS A 79 8.61 -11.49 -6.03
CA LYS A 79 8.55 -10.30 -5.17
C LYS A 79 7.74 -9.19 -5.82
N ILE A 80 6.69 -9.55 -6.53
CA ILE A 80 5.76 -8.59 -7.12
C ILE A 80 4.43 -8.55 -6.37
N CYS A 81 3.71 -7.45 -6.51
CA CYS A 81 2.29 -7.39 -6.17
C CYS A 81 1.47 -6.63 -7.22
N PHE A 82 0.18 -6.96 -7.29
CA PHE A 82 -0.79 -6.29 -8.17
C PHE A 82 -1.75 -5.48 -7.30
N VAL A 83 -1.74 -4.16 -7.43
CA VAL A 83 -2.52 -3.22 -6.61
C VAL A 83 -3.75 -2.77 -7.37
N ASP A 84 -4.88 -2.68 -6.68
CA ASP A 84 -6.13 -2.27 -7.33
C ASP A 84 -6.17 -0.77 -7.53
N ILE A 85 -7.18 -0.33 -8.28
CA ILE A 85 -7.35 1.08 -8.59
C ILE A 85 -7.69 1.93 -7.35
N ILE A 86 -8.15 1.31 -6.26
CA ILE A 86 -8.75 2.01 -5.12
C ILE A 86 -7.65 2.74 -4.35
N LEU A 87 -6.52 2.07 -4.12
CA LEU A 87 -5.44 2.62 -3.32
C LEU A 87 -4.96 3.98 -3.83
N PHE A 88 -4.51 4.05 -5.09
CA PHE A 88 -3.94 5.28 -5.60
C PHE A 88 -4.99 6.34 -5.91
N THR A 89 -6.24 5.93 -6.21
CA THR A 89 -7.36 6.89 -6.26
C THR A 89 -7.57 7.56 -4.90
N MET A 90 -7.52 6.79 -3.80
CA MET A 90 -7.61 7.33 -2.45
C MET A 90 -6.42 8.25 -2.12
N TRP A 91 -5.22 7.91 -2.58
CA TRP A 91 -4.03 8.75 -2.38
C TRP A 91 -4.14 10.07 -3.13
N THR A 92 -4.62 10.07 -4.38
CA THR A 92 -4.89 11.29 -5.14
C THR A 92 -5.88 12.19 -4.40
N ILE A 93 -6.98 11.64 -3.88
CA ILE A 93 -7.99 12.40 -3.13
C ILE A 93 -7.41 12.98 -1.83
N LYS A 94 -6.51 12.25 -1.16
CA LYS A 94 -5.91 12.62 0.13
C LYS A 94 -4.58 13.36 0.00
N TYR A 95 -4.14 13.67 -1.20
CA TYR A 95 -2.82 14.21 -1.45
C TYR A 95 -2.61 15.57 -0.79
N GLU A 96 -3.55 16.51 -0.96
CA GLU A 96 -3.44 17.84 -0.35
C GLU A 96 -3.42 17.77 1.18
N GLU A 97 -4.20 16.87 1.78
CA GLU A 97 -4.21 16.63 3.23
C GLU A 97 -2.86 16.08 3.71
N PHE A 98 -2.27 15.13 2.97
CA PHE A 98 -0.94 14.58 3.27
C PHE A 98 0.17 15.65 3.17
N VAL A 99 0.10 16.53 2.17
CA VAL A 99 1.09 17.60 1.98
C VAL A 99 0.96 18.67 3.06
N ALA A 100 -0.27 19.06 3.41
CA ALA A 100 -0.54 20.08 4.43
C ALA A 100 -0.23 19.60 5.85
N PHE A 101 -0.21 18.29 6.10
CA PHE A 101 0.10 17.75 7.42
C PHE A 101 1.58 17.93 7.77
N PRO A 102 1.91 18.64 8.86
CA PRO A 102 3.30 18.85 9.25
C PRO A 102 3.93 17.53 9.70
N ALA A 103 5.15 17.26 9.21
CA ALA A 103 5.97 16.22 9.79
C ALA A 103 6.48 16.66 11.17
N ASN A 104 6.87 15.69 11.99
CA ASN A 104 7.58 15.94 13.24
C ASN A 104 8.94 16.62 12.97
N PRO A 105 9.58 17.23 13.98
CA PRO A 105 10.89 17.90 13.83
C PRO A 105 12.01 16.99 13.29
N ASP A 106 11.87 15.69 13.49
CA ASP A 106 12.79 14.66 12.99
C ASP A 106 12.44 14.17 11.56
N GLY A 107 11.40 14.74 10.94
CA GLY A 107 10.92 14.42 9.58
C GLY A 107 9.87 13.31 9.52
N TYR A 108 9.56 12.65 10.64
CA TYR A 108 8.67 11.48 10.70
C TYR A 108 7.20 11.86 10.92
N GLY A 109 6.32 10.86 10.81
CA GLY A 109 4.97 10.96 11.36
C GLY A 109 4.00 11.75 10.51
N LYS A 110 4.23 11.82 9.18
CA LYS A 110 3.22 12.32 8.27
C LYS A 110 1.95 11.47 8.36
N LEU A 111 0.80 12.12 8.26
CA LEU A 111 -0.48 11.43 8.25
C LEU A 111 -0.68 10.67 6.93
N LEU A 112 -0.39 9.38 6.94
CA LEU A 112 -0.60 8.51 5.78
C LEU A 112 -2.11 8.40 5.44
N PRO A 113 -2.47 8.32 4.15
CA PRO A 113 -3.85 8.08 3.74
C PRO A 113 -4.43 6.82 4.38
N ALA A 114 -5.71 6.87 4.76
CA ALA A 114 -6.41 5.74 5.33
C ALA A 114 -6.30 4.49 4.42
N GLY A 115 -6.06 3.33 5.02
CA GLY A 115 -5.85 2.06 4.32
C GLY A 115 -4.42 1.81 3.84
N ALA A 116 -3.54 2.82 3.76
CA ALA A 116 -2.17 2.63 3.26
C ALA A 116 -1.39 1.52 4.01
N LEU A 117 -1.58 1.41 5.33
CA LEU A 117 -0.94 0.37 6.14
C LEU A 117 -1.48 -1.04 5.85
N ASP A 118 -2.75 -1.19 5.51
CA ASP A 118 -3.34 -2.49 5.19
C ASP A 118 -2.82 -3.00 3.84
N TYR A 119 -2.69 -2.10 2.85
CA TYR A 119 -2.04 -2.40 1.58
C TYR A 119 -0.55 -2.71 1.75
N GLN A 120 0.18 -1.93 2.56
CA GLN A 120 1.61 -2.14 2.82
C GLN A 120 1.91 -3.54 3.40
N LYS A 121 0.99 -4.06 4.23
CA LYS A 121 1.06 -5.40 4.82
C LYS A 121 0.53 -6.50 3.90
N GLY A 122 0.07 -6.14 2.70
CA GLY A 122 -0.55 -7.06 1.77
C GLY A 122 -1.87 -7.64 2.28
N LEU A 123 -2.58 -6.93 3.17
CA LEU A 123 -3.90 -7.31 3.69
C LEU A 123 -5.04 -6.89 2.75
N GLU A 124 -4.78 -5.88 1.92
CA GLU A 124 -5.67 -5.47 0.84
C GLU A 124 -4.97 -5.62 -0.52
N PRO A 125 -5.74 -5.92 -1.59
CA PRO A 125 -7.16 -6.24 -1.54
C PRO A 125 -7.45 -7.59 -0.89
N ALA A 126 -8.66 -7.75 -0.33
CA ALA A 126 -9.10 -8.99 0.30
C ALA A 126 -9.04 -10.22 -0.63
N TYR A 127 -9.27 -10.02 -1.94
CA TYR A 127 -9.15 -11.07 -2.94
C TYR A 127 -7.68 -11.37 -3.26
N CYS A 128 -7.27 -12.63 -3.10
CA CYS A 128 -5.88 -13.07 -3.27
C CYS A 128 -4.88 -12.27 -2.43
N ARG A 129 -5.24 -12.01 -1.16
CA ARG A 129 -4.40 -11.36 -0.15
C ARG A 129 -2.99 -11.97 -0.13
N SER A 130 -1.97 -11.14 -0.29
CA SER A 130 -0.57 -11.63 -0.35
C SER A 130 0.04 -11.87 1.02
N ASN A 131 -0.35 -11.09 2.03
CA ASN A 131 0.32 -11.01 3.35
C ASN A 131 1.83 -10.72 3.25
N LYS A 132 2.28 -10.11 2.16
CA LYS A 132 3.68 -9.74 1.92
C LYS A 132 3.90 -8.26 2.22
N LEU A 133 4.94 -7.95 2.99
CA LEU A 133 5.33 -6.58 3.32
C LEU A 133 6.03 -5.89 2.15
N TRP A 134 5.55 -4.70 1.81
CA TRP A 134 6.18 -3.86 0.78
C TRP A 134 7.55 -3.35 1.24
N GLY A 135 8.54 -3.43 0.36
CA GLY A 135 9.94 -3.07 0.63
C GLY A 135 10.75 -4.19 1.29
N MET A 136 10.11 -5.28 1.75
CA MET A 136 10.80 -6.45 2.31
C MET A 136 10.60 -7.70 1.46
N GLU A 137 9.34 -8.01 1.16
CA GLU A 137 8.91 -9.20 0.42
C GLU A 137 8.32 -8.86 -0.95
N VAL A 138 7.99 -7.60 -1.17
CA VAL A 138 7.58 -7.04 -2.46
C VAL A 138 8.57 -5.94 -2.83
N ASP A 139 9.19 -6.08 -4.00
CA ASP A 139 10.12 -5.12 -4.58
C ASP A 139 9.46 -4.29 -5.69
N ASP A 140 8.53 -4.88 -6.43
CA ASP A 140 7.88 -4.26 -7.58
C ASP A 140 6.35 -4.37 -7.50
N MET A 141 5.66 -3.32 -7.91
CA MET A 141 4.20 -3.22 -7.85
C MET A 141 3.64 -2.85 -9.22
N TYR A 142 2.53 -3.48 -9.59
CA TYR A 142 1.80 -3.17 -10.81
C TYR A 142 0.41 -2.63 -10.49
N ASN A 143 0.03 -1.54 -11.16
CA ASN A 143 -1.24 -0.88 -10.90
C ASN A 143 -1.83 -0.24 -12.17
N PRO A 144 -3.13 -0.37 -12.43
CA PRO A 144 -3.81 0.48 -13.39
C PRO A 144 -4.18 1.83 -12.74
N LEU A 145 -3.64 2.93 -13.28
CA LEU A 145 -3.95 4.29 -12.85
C LEU A 145 -4.93 4.94 -13.83
N HIS A 146 -5.98 5.56 -13.30
CA HIS A 146 -6.95 6.28 -14.09
C HIS A 146 -6.53 7.74 -14.29
N ILE A 147 -6.47 8.18 -15.54
CA ILE A 147 -6.02 9.51 -15.94
C ILE A 147 -7.15 10.24 -16.67
N LYS A 148 -7.34 11.52 -16.33
CA LYS A 148 -8.21 12.48 -17.06
C LYS A 148 -9.63 11.95 -17.31
N GLY A 149 -10.16 11.17 -16.37
CA GLY A 149 -11.56 10.75 -16.38
C GLY A 149 -11.93 9.64 -17.37
N ASN A 150 -11.05 9.20 -18.27
CA ASN A 150 -11.41 8.17 -19.26
C ASN A 150 -10.27 7.28 -19.78
N GLN A 151 -9.01 7.56 -19.42
CA GLN A 151 -7.88 6.76 -19.86
C GLN A 151 -7.29 5.96 -18.69
N TRP A 152 -6.84 4.75 -18.97
CA TRP A 152 -6.03 3.95 -18.05
C TRP A 152 -4.59 3.89 -18.55
N VAL A 153 -3.65 4.04 -17.62
CA VAL A 153 -2.24 3.76 -17.84
C VAL A 153 -1.82 2.64 -16.89
N ALA A 154 -0.85 1.82 -17.30
CA ALA A 154 -0.28 0.82 -16.41
C ALA A 154 0.98 1.39 -15.74
N LEU A 155 1.06 1.24 -14.42
CA LEU A 155 2.22 1.60 -13.63
C LEU A 155 3.02 0.36 -13.31
N TRP A 156 4.33 0.47 -13.41
CA TRP A 156 5.28 -0.38 -12.73
C TRP A 156 6.07 0.47 -11.73
N ILE A 157 5.89 0.20 -10.45
CA ILE A 157 6.52 0.93 -9.35
C ILE A 157 7.59 0.02 -8.75
N SER A 158 8.85 0.43 -8.86
CA SER A 158 9.97 -0.28 -8.24
C SER A 158 10.35 0.42 -6.94
N LEU A 159 10.13 -0.26 -5.81
CA LEU A 159 10.35 0.28 -4.48
C LEU A 159 11.85 0.47 -4.18
N SER A 160 12.67 -0.50 -4.59
CA SER A 160 14.12 -0.46 -4.40
C SER A 160 14.78 0.62 -5.26
N LYS A 161 14.33 0.78 -6.51
CA LYS A 161 14.83 1.82 -7.43
C LYS A 161 14.21 3.20 -7.19
N ARG A 162 13.14 3.27 -6.39
CA ARG A 162 12.37 4.49 -6.13
C ARG A 162 11.95 5.17 -7.45
N HIS A 163 11.43 4.35 -8.35
CA HIS A 163 11.11 4.74 -9.72
C HIS A 163 9.77 4.18 -10.19
N ILE A 164 9.00 4.99 -10.92
CA ILE A 164 7.69 4.66 -11.47
C ILE A 164 7.76 4.72 -13.00
N VAL A 165 7.54 3.60 -13.66
CA VAL A 165 7.39 3.53 -15.13
C VAL A 165 5.91 3.59 -15.45
N VAL A 166 5.53 4.52 -16.32
CA VAL A 166 4.16 4.70 -16.82
C VAL A 166 4.07 4.19 -18.26
N TRP A 167 3.33 3.10 -18.46
CA TRP A 167 2.98 2.58 -19.77
C TRP A 167 1.65 3.13 -20.24
N ASP A 168 1.70 3.89 -21.32
CA ASP A 168 0.56 4.58 -21.90
C ASP A 168 0.34 4.13 -23.33
N SER A 169 -0.81 3.50 -23.59
CA SER A 169 -1.18 3.00 -24.91
C SER A 169 -1.77 4.05 -25.85
N ILE A 170 -2.14 5.24 -25.35
CA ILE A 170 -2.77 6.32 -26.14
C ILE A 170 -2.09 7.65 -25.81
N LEU A 171 -0.89 7.83 -26.36
CA LEU A 171 -0.03 8.98 -26.09
C LEU A 171 -0.67 10.34 -26.41
N SER A 172 -1.64 10.37 -27.32
CA SER A 172 -2.35 11.59 -27.73
C SER A 172 -3.42 12.06 -26.75
N TYR A 173 -3.86 11.23 -25.80
CA TYR A 173 -4.98 11.54 -24.92
C TYR A 173 -4.59 12.41 -23.71
N ALA A 174 -3.45 12.10 -23.11
CA ALA A 174 -2.86 12.85 -22.00
C ALA A 174 -1.49 13.42 -22.39
N LYS A 175 -1.23 14.67 -22.00
CA LYS A 175 0.12 15.25 -22.07
C LYS A 175 0.98 14.75 -20.92
N ASP A 176 2.30 14.90 -21.04
CA ASP A 176 3.22 14.47 -19.98
C ASP A 176 2.93 15.21 -18.67
N GLU A 177 2.58 16.49 -18.72
CA GLU A 177 2.26 17.26 -17.51
C GLU A 177 0.99 16.73 -16.81
N GLU A 178 0.03 16.21 -17.56
CA GLU A 178 -1.18 15.58 -16.99
C GLU A 178 -0.85 14.22 -16.35
N ILE A 179 0.14 13.51 -16.88
CA ILE A 179 0.66 12.27 -16.29
C ILE A 179 1.46 12.58 -15.01
N ASP A 180 2.30 13.62 -15.04
CA ASP A 180 3.08 14.08 -13.88
C ASP A 180 2.16 14.39 -12.70
N VAL A 181 1.09 15.17 -12.94
CA VAL A 181 0.09 15.52 -11.91
C VAL A 181 -0.59 14.27 -11.34
N ALA A 182 -0.91 13.28 -12.17
CA ALA A 182 -1.59 12.08 -11.73
C ALA A 182 -0.69 11.12 -10.94
N VAL A 183 0.61 11.07 -11.26
CA VAL A 183 1.59 10.19 -10.61
C VAL A 183 2.16 10.81 -9.32
N GLU A 184 2.16 12.14 -9.21
CA GLU A 184 2.75 12.87 -8.07
C GLU A 184 2.29 12.37 -6.69
N PRO A 185 0.99 12.11 -6.41
CA PRO A 185 0.57 11.57 -5.12
C PRO A 185 1.27 10.26 -4.75
N ILE A 186 1.47 9.39 -5.75
CA ILE A 186 2.15 8.10 -5.58
C ILE A 186 3.64 8.34 -5.31
N ALA A 187 4.27 9.20 -6.11
CA ALA A 187 5.69 9.49 -6.02
C ALA A 187 6.10 10.12 -4.67
N VAL A 188 5.18 10.86 -4.04
CA VAL A 188 5.43 11.58 -2.78
C VAL A 188 4.99 10.79 -1.55
N ILE A 189 3.88 10.04 -1.61
CA ILE A 189 3.36 9.30 -0.44
C ILE A 189 4.09 7.96 -0.26
N MET A 190 4.46 7.28 -1.35
CA MET A 190 5.17 5.99 -1.30
C MET A 190 6.45 6.01 -0.44
N PRO A 191 7.40 6.94 -0.63
CA PRO A 191 8.61 6.98 0.19
C PRO A 191 8.31 7.15 1.69
N ALA A 192 7.33 7.98 2.04
CA ALA A 192 6.92 8.16 3.44
C ALA A 192 6.33 6.86 4.02
N LEU A 193 5.47 6.17 3.27
CA LEU A 193 4.92 4.89 3.70
C LEU A 193 6.02 3.84 3.94
N ILE A 194 6.94 3.68 2.99
CA ILE A 194 8.02 2.69 3.10
C ILE A 194 8.97 3.05 4.25
N HIS A 195 9.34 4.32 4.40
CA HIS A 195 10.19 4.76 5.50
C HIS A 195 9.54 4.52 6.88
N ASP A 196 8.25 4.88 7.02
CA ASP A 196 7.55 4.78 8.30
C ASP A 196 7.23 3.33 8.71
N THR A 197 7.19 2.41 7.74
CA THR A 197 6.83 0.99 7.97
C THR A 197 8.00 0.03 7.92
N CYS A 198 9.18 0.46 7.44
CA CYS A 198 10.38 -0.38 7.49
C CYS A 198 10.88 -0.60 8.93
N LEU A 199 11.73 -1.62 9.09
CA LEU A 199 12.40 -1.89 10.36
C LEU A 199 13.27 -0.69 10.76
N ALA A 200 13.33 -0.39 12.06
CA ALA A 200 14.04 0.79 12.57
C ALA A 200 15.52 0.80 12.17
N GLU A 201 16.15 -0.37 12.17
CA GLU A 201 17.52 -0.61 11.73
C GLU A 201 17.73 -0.41 10.23
N GLU A 202 16.68 -0.51 9.42
CA GLU A 202 16.75 -0.37 7.95
C GLU A 202 16.36 1.01 7.45
N ARG A 203 15.86 1.91 8.31
CA ARG A 203 15.43 3.27 7.94
C ARG A 203 16.47 4.06 7.15
N HIS A 204 17.75 3.86 7.44
CA HIS A 204 18.85 4.50 6.72
C HIS A 204 18.91 4.14 5.21
N LYS A 205 18.26 3.05 4.79
CA LYS A 205 18.17 2.63 3.39
C LYS A 205 17.06 3.35 2.61
N TYR A 206 16.06 3.90 3.31
CA TYR A 206 14.85 4.44 2.69
C TYR A 206 14.82 5.96 2.86
N SER A 207 14.91 6.72 1.77
CA SER A 207 14.77 8.17 1.81
C SER A 207 13.30 8.60 1.71
N TYR A 208 12.97 9.73 2.34
CA TYR A 208 11.69 10.45 2.15
C TYR A 208 11.60 11.20 0.82
N ASP A 209 12.70 11.27 0.06
CA ASP A 209 12.70 11.96 -1.23
C ASP A 209 11.58 11.41 -2.13
N ARG A 210 11.10 12.23 -3.06
CA ARG A 210 10.11 11.76 -4.03
C ARG A 210 10.69 10.65 -4.91
N TYR A 211 9.84 9.71 -5.32
CA TYR A 211 10.20 8.75 -6.36
C TYR A 211 10.31 9.48 -7.70
N THR A 212 11.19 8.99 -8.56
CA THR A 212 11.29 9.46 -9.93
C THR A 212 10.26 8.74 -10.80
N HIS A 213 9.91 9.29 -11.95
CA HIS A 213 9.02 8.62 -12.88
C HIS A 213 9.35 8.92 -14.34
N GLU A 214 8.98 8.01 -15.22
CA GLU A 214 9.08 8.19 -16.67
C GLU A 214 7.84 7.64 -17.38
N ARG A 215 7.45 8.27 -18.50
CA ARG A 215 6.38 7.79 -19.37
C ARG A 215 6.98 7.18 -20.63
N ILE A 216 6.67 5.92 -20.88
CA ILE A 216 7.15 5.20 -22.06
C ILE A 216 6.31 5.57 -23.29
N LYS A 217 6.99 6.07 -24.33
CA LYS A 217 6.36 6.58 -25.57
C LYS A 217 6.52 5.64 -26.78
N GLY A 218 7.12 4.47 -26.60
CA GLY A 218 7.31 3.48 -27.66
C GLY A 218 7.97 2.21 -27.12
N GLY A 219 7.79 1.08 -27.80
CA GLY A 219 8.38 -0.20 -27.38
C GLY A 219 7.74 -0.79 -26.13
N VAL A 220 6.41 -0.66 -25.97
CA VAL A 220 5.66 -1.44 -24.96
C VAL A 220 5.88 -2.93 -25.29
N PRO A 221 6.45 -3.73 -24.36
CA PRO A 221 6.69 -5.15 -24.58
C PRO A 221 5.43 -5.94 -24.95
#